data_AF-A0A645GNB6-F1
#
_entry.id   AF-A0A645GNB6-F1
#
_cell.length_a   1.000
_cell.length_b   1.000
_cell.length_c   1.000
_cell.angle_alpha   90.00
_cell.angle_beta   90.00
_cell.angle_gamma   90.00
#
_symmetry.space_group_name_H-M   'P 1'
#
loop_
_entity.id
_entity.type
_entity.pdbx_description
1 polymer ?
#
loop_
_entity_poly.entity_id
_entity_poly.type
_entity_poly.pdbx_seq_one_letter_code
_entity_poly.pdbx_strand_id
1 'polypeptide(L)'
;MPNGYRVYSPADMERLLMIRTLRLANYSLSAILRLMNKLTFSRQVAIAATLDTPDESEEIVSVCDHLLFALSCAREDAQQMPAHIRQMKMFQTLH
;
A
#
# COMPACT_ATOMS: atom_id res chain seq x y z
N MET A 1 -41.02 1.91 -9.04
CA MET A 1 -39.83 2.06 -8.17
C MET A 1 -38.61 1.85 -9.04
N PRO A 2 -37.59 2.72 -9.02
CA PRO A 2 -36.42 2.54 -9.88
C PRO A 2 -35.60 1.35 -9.36
N ASN A 3 -35.78 0.20 -10.04
CA ASN A 3 -34.95 -1.00 -10.23
C ASN A 3 -33.90 -1.48 -9.19
N GLY A 4 -33.86 -1.01 -7.95
CA GLY A 4 -33.02 -1.55 -6.86
C GLY A 4 -31.51 -1.35 -7.01
N TYR A 5 -31.06 -0.79 -8.14
CA TYR A 5 -29.66 -0.45 -8.38
C TYR A 5 -29.29 0.87 -7.68
N ARG A 6 -28.08 0.90 -7.14
CA ARG A 6 -27.49 2.15 -6.62
C ARG A 6 -27.17 3.08 -7.80
N VAL A 7 -27.71 4.30 -7.75
CA VAL A 7 -27.35 5.37 -8.68
C VAL A 7 -26.09 6.04 -8.17
N TYR A 8 -25.04 6.05 -8.99
CA TYR A 8 -23.75 6.66 -8.65
C TYR A 8 -23.62 8.04 -9.30
N SER A 9 -23.23 9.02 -8.50
CA SER A 9 -22.85 10.34 -8.98
C SER A 9 -21.43 10.31 -9.59
N PRO A 10 -21.02 11.34 -10.35
CA PRO A 10 -19.63 11.47 -10.79
C PRO A 10 -18.62 11.41 -9.64
N ALA A 11 -18.95 12.02 -8.49
CA ALA A 11 -18.11 11.99 -7.30
C ALA A 11 -18.01 10.59 -6.64
N ASP A 12 -19.04 9.75 -6.80
CA ASP A 12 -18.96 8.35 -6.36
C ASP A 12 -18.05 7.54 -7.30
N MET A 13 -18.14 7.80 -8.60
CA MET A 13 -17.28 7.15 -9.60
C MET A 13 -15.80 7.47 -9.36
N GLU A 14 -15.46 8.73 -9.04
CA GLU A 14 -14.10 9.12 -8.69
C GLU A 14 -13.58 8.35 -7.46
N ARG A 15 -14.39 8.23 -6.41
CA ARG A 15 -14.03 7.42 -5.23
C ARG A 15 -13.82 5.95 -5.57
N LEU A 16 -14.71 5.36 -6.38
CA LEU A 16 -14.58 3.98 -6.83
C LEU A 16 -13.31 3.77 -7.66
N LEU A 17 -12.94 4.73 -8.52
CA LEU A 17 -11.70 4.67 -9.30
C LEU A 17 -10.46 4.76 -8.40
N MET A 18 -10.47 5.62 -7.37
CA MET A 18 -9.37 5.68 -6.38
C MET A 18 -9.23 4.35 -5.64
N ILE A 19 -10.33 3.82 -5.09
CA ILE A 19 -10.33 2.54 -4.38
C ILE A 19 -9.82 1.42 -5.30
N ARG A 20 -10.31 1.34 -6.54
CA ARG A 20 -9.88 0.36 -7.52
C ARG A 20 -8.39 0.46 -7.80
N THR A 21 -7.90 1.67 -8.05
CA THR A 21 -6.49 1.92 -8.38
C THR A 21 -5.58 1.51 -7.22
N LEU A 22 -5.94 1.89 -6.00
CA LEU A 22 -5.15 1.58 -4.81
C LEU A 22 -5.20 0.09 -4.45
N ARG A 23 -6.34 -0.58 -4.65
CA ARG A 23 -6.43 -2.05 -4.50
C ARG A 23 -5.57 -2.79 -5.51
N LEU A 24 -5.54 -2.33 -6.76
CA LEU A 24 -4.66 -2.90 -7.79
C LEU A 24 -3.19 -2.64 -7.49
N ALA A 25 -2.87 -1.49 -6.87
CA ALA A 25 -1.54 -1.20 -6.35
C ALA A 25 -1.20 -1.97 -5.06
N ASN A 26 -2.07 -2.88 -4.59
CA ASN A 26 -1.85 -3.77 -3.46
C ASN A 26 -1.76 -3.08 -2.08
N TYR A 27 -2.27 -1.86 -1.93
CA TYR A 27 -2.46 -1.26 -0.59
C TYR A 27 -3.48 -2.05 0.22
N SER A 28 -3.40 -2.01 1.55
CA SER A 28 -4.38 -2.66 2.43
C SER A 28 -5.77 -1.98 2.34
N LEU A 29 -6.83 -2.62 2.85
CA LEU A 29 -8.14 -1.96 2.95
C LEU A 29 -8.11 -0.84 3.99
N SER A 30 -7.34 -0.99 5.07
CA SER A 30 -7.16 0.02 6.12
C SER A 30 -6.49 1.27 5.57
N ALA A 31 -5.39 1.15 4.83
CA ALA A 31 -4.71 2.26 4.16
C ALA A 31 -5.63 3.04 3.20
N ILE A 32 -6.44 2.33 2.42
CA ILE A 32 -7.38 2.96 1.49
C ILE A 32 -8.48 3.68 2.26
N LEU A 33 -9.07 3.05 3.27
CA LEU A 33 -10.10 3.65 4.10
C LEU A 33 -9.58 4.92 4.80
N ARG A 34 -8.36 4.86 5.36
CA ARG A 34 -7.67 5.98 6.00
C ARG A 34 -7.49 7.15 5.03
N LEU A 35 -7.04 6.89 3.80
CA LEU A 35 -6.95 7.93 2.77
C LEU A 35 -8.33 8.51 2.41
N MET A 36 -9.34 7.66 2.20
CA MET A 36 -10.70 8.12 1.84
C MET A 36 -11.31 8.97 2.95
N ASN A 37 -11.09 8.62 4.21
CA ASN A 37 -11.52 9.40 5.36
C ASN A 37 -10.81 10.76 5.39
N LYS A 38 -9.47 10.80 5.27
CA LYS A 38 -8.73 12.08 5.28
C LYS A 38 -9.14 13.00 4.14
N LEU A 39 -9.40 12.46 2.94
CA LEU A 39 -9.91 13.24 1.79
C LEU A 39 -11.33 13.79 1.99
N THR A 40 -12.13 13.17 2.86
CA THR A 40 -13.49 13.65 3.17
C THR A 40 -13.45 14.88 4.10
N PHE A 41 -12.46 14.96 5.00
CA PHE A 41 -12.39 16.01 6.02
C PHE A 41 -11.34 17.10 5.75
N SER A 42 -10.38 16.87 4.85
CA SER A 42 -9.21 17.76 4.66
C SER A 42 -9.01 18.19 3.21
N ARG A 43 -8.71 19.48 3.00
CA ARG A 43 -8.41 20.04 1.67
C ARG A 43 -7.00 19.71 1.16
N GLN A 44 -6.09 19.36 2.08
CA GLN A 44 -4.72 18.96 1.78
C GLN A 44 -4.43 17.65 2.50
N VAL A 45 -4.06 16.62 1.74
CA VAL A 45 -3.72 15.30 2.27
C VAL A 45 -2.38 14.89 1.69
N ALA A 46 -1.42 14.57 2.55
CA ALA A 46 -0.16 13.95 2.13
C ALA A 46 -0.44 12.48 1.77
N ILE A 47 -0.79 12.23 0.51
CA ILE A 47 -1.31 10.93 0.03
C ILE A 47 -0.35 9.78 0.36
N ALA A 48 0.94 9.90 -0.02
CA ALA A 48 1.92 8.85 0.18
C ALA A 48 2.11 8.51 1.67
N ALA A 49 2.30 9.54 2.52
CA ALA A 49 2.43 9.34 3.96
C ALA A 49 1.17 8.73 4.58
N THR A 50 -0.02 9.14 4.12
CA THR A 50 -1.29 8.60 4.63
C THR A 50 -1.46 7.11 4.29
N LEU A 51 -1.05 6.73 3.08
CA LEU A 51 -1.13 5.34 2.62
C LEU A 51 -0.08 4.44 3.28
N ASP A 52 1.09 4.99 3.64
CA ASP A 52 2.26 4.23 4.11
C ASP A 52 2.47 4.28 5.62
N THR A 53 1.55 4.91 6.35
CA THR A 53 1.62 5.08 7.81
C THR A 53 0.23 4.86 8.42
N PRO A 54 0.01 3.74 9.13
CA PRO A 54 -1.15 3.53 9.99
C PRO A 54 -1.26 4.61 11.05
N ASP A 55 -2.49 4.96 11.42
CA ASP A 55 -2.76 5.77 12.59
C ASP A 55 -2.62 4.91 13.87
N GLU A 56 -2.29 5.53 15.01
CA GLU A 56 -2.01 4.81 16.27
C GLU A 56 -3.19 3.96 16.79
N SER A 57 -4.42 4.30 16.40
CA SER A 57 -5.64 3.60 16.79
C SER A 57 -5.90 2.31 16.01
N GLU A 58 -5.08 1.97 15.02
CA GLU A 58 -5.31 0.81 14.16
C GLU A 58 -4.76 -0.47 14.77
N GLU A 59 -5.66 -1.40 15.11
CA GLU A 59 -5.29 -2.67 15.76
C GLU A 59 -4.73 -3.72 14.79
N ILE A 60 -5.10 -3.66 13.51
CA ILE A 60 -4.67 -4.61 12.48
C ILE A 60 -3.88 -3.87 11.42
N VAL A 61 -2.57 -4.12 11.40
CA VAL A 61 -1.62 -3.52 10.46
C VAL A 61 -0.98 -4.61 9.59
N SER A 62 -0.93 -4.38 8.28
CA SER A 62 -0.33 -5.25 7.28
C SER A 62 0.94 -4.65 6.69
N VAL A 63 1.78 -5.46 6.05
CA VAL A 63 2.87 -4.99 5.17
C VAL A 63 2.33 -4.02 4.10
N CYS A 64 1.10 -4.25 3.61
CA CYS A 64 0.46 -3.38 2.62
C CYS A 64 -0.02 -2.03 3.19
N ASP A 65 0.04 -1.81 4.51
CA ASP A 65 -0.12 -0.48 5.14
C ASP A 65 1.17 0.33 5.16
N HIS A 66 2.29 -0.31 4.84
CA HIS A 66 3.63 0.25 4.72
C HIS A 66 4.23 -0.14 3.36
N LEU A 67 3.41 -0.16 2.30
CA LEU A 67 3.79 -0.73 1.01
C LEU A 67 5.02 -0.08 0.38
N LEU A 68 5.14 1.25 0.44
CA LEU A 68 6.30 1.97 -0.12
C LEU A 68 7.55 1.64 0.67
N PHE A 69 7.48 1.66 2.00
CA PHE A 69 8.56 1.22 2.87
C PHE A 69 8.96 -0.24 2.58
N ALA A 70 8.00 -1.16 2.55
CA ALA A 70 8.24 -2.58 2.29
C ALA A 70 8.90 -2.82 0.92
N LEU A 71 8.44 -2.13 -0.13
CA LEU A 71 9.06 -2.18 -1.45
C LEU A 71 10.48 -1.60 -1.45
N SER A 72 10.74 -0.56 -0.65
CA SER A 72 12.08 0.02 -0.51
C SER A 72 13.05 -0.96 0.14
N CYS A 73 12.63 -1.64 1.21
CA CYS A 73 13.41 -2.69 1.86
C CYS A 73 13.64 -3.88 0.92
N ALA A 74 12.59 -4.36 0.25
CA ALA A 74 12.70 -5.48 -0.69
C ALA A 74 13.67 -5.18 -1.85
N ARG A 75 13.71 -3.92 -2.32
CA ARG A 75 14.68 -3.48 -3.32
C ARG A 75 16.11 -3.51 -2.77
N GLU A 76 16.32 -2.99 -1.56
CA GLU A 76 17.65 -3.01 -0.91
C GLU A 76 18.14 -4.44 -0.71
N ASP A 77 17.26 -5.32 -0.20
CA ASP A 77 17.55 -6.75 -0.05
C ASP A 77 17.94 -7.41 -1.39
N ALA A 78 17.17 -7.15 -2.44
CA ALA A 78 17.43 -7.67 -3.78
C ALA A 78 18.78 -7.19 -4.34
N GLN A 79 19.21 -5.96 -4.01
CA GLN A 79 20.52 -5.45 -4.41
C GLN A 79 21.68 -6.16 -3.69
N GLN A 80 21.48 -6.60 -2.44
CA GLN A 80 22.51 -7.29 -1.65
C GLN A 80 22.58 -8.80 -1.94
N MET A 81 21.49 -9.42 -2.39
CA MET A 81 21.41 -10.86 -2.66
C MET A 81 22.59 -11.43 -3.48
N PRO A 82 23.05 -10.81 -4.59
CA PRO A 82 24.17 -11.33 -5.36
C PRO A 82 25.48 -11.41 -4.55
N ALA A 83 25.72 -10.46 -3.64
CA ALA A 83 26.90 -10.46 -2.78
C ALA A 83 26.85 -11.62 -1.79
N HIS A 84 25.69 -11.83 -1.15
CA HIS A 84 25.47 -12.96 -0.25
C HIS A 84 25.64 -14.31 -0.97
N ILE A 85 25.08 -14.46 -2.17
CA ILE A 85 25.23 -15.69 -2.98
C ILE A 85 26.70 -15.96 -3.32
N ARG A 86 27.47 -14.93 -3.68
CA ARG A 86 28.92 -15.08 -3.94
C ARG A 86 29.67 -15.53 -2.69
N GLN A 87 29.40 -14.92 -1.54
CA GLN A 87 30.01 -15.32 -0.27
C GLN A 87 29.69 -16.79 0.07
N MET A 88 28.42 -17.19 -0.03
CA MET A 88 28.01 -18.58 0.22
C MET A 88 28.76 -19.59 -0.66
N LYS A 89 28.95 -19.28 -1.95
CA LYS A 89 29.73 -20.13 -2.86
C LYS A 89 31.21 -20.22 -2.46
N MET A 90 31.82 -19.11 -2.03
CA MET A 90 33.20 -19.12 -1.55
C MET A 90 33.38 -20.00 -0.30
N PHE A 91 32.44 -19.93 0.65
CA PHE A 91 32.47 -20.80 1.83
C PHE A 91 32.31 -22.28 1.48
N GLN A 92 31.55 -22.61 0.43
CA GLN A 92 31.41 -23.99 -0.06
C GLN A 92 32.66 -24.53 -0.77
N THR A 93 33.54 -23.67 -1.30
CA THR A 93 34.77 -24.10 -2.00
C THR A 93 35.98 -24.24 -1.08
N LEU A 94 35.83 -23.89 0.21
CA LEU A 94 36.87 -23.99 1.25
C LEU A 94 36.81 -25.31 2.05
N HIS A 95 35.88 -26.20 1.70
CA HIS A 95 35.73 -27.58 2.22
C HIS A 95 35.82 -28.57 1.06
#